data_AF-A0A2G9M1R9-F1
#
_entry.id   AF-A0A2G9M1R9-F1
#
_cell.length_a   1.000
_cell.length_b   1.000
_cell.length_c   1.000
_cell.angle_alpha   90.00
_cell.angle_beta   90.00
_cell.angle_gamma   90.00
#
_symmetry.space_group_name_H-M   'P 1'
#
loop_
_entity.id
_entity.type
_entity.pdbx_description
1 polymer ?
#
loop_
_entity_poly.entity_id
_entity_poly.type
_entity_poly.pdbx_seq_one_letter_code
_entity_poly.pdbx_strand_id
1 'polypeptide(L)'
;MIGFHEFISEFNDALSRCESMAIFARCEIVYSGRAESQLLSGDRMLLIKSDKSMLIHQPTGSAPVNWMKEDSDYALDIEGDSLMLRVRNLPLKEYLDIKIEEIYSFSHQKLEDGQKIIITGSERDMSDMILENPELIEKGFKPLSREEHTKYGFIDV
;
A
#
# COMPACT_ATOMS: atom_id res chain seq x y z
N MET A 1 -10.97 -21.60 12.29
CA MET A 1 -9.85 -20.75 12.75
C MET A 1 -8.56 -21.47 12.42
N ILE A 2 -7.63 -20.77 11.79
CA ILE A 2 -6.32 -21.32 11.40
C ILE A 2 -5.42 -21.31 12.65
N GLY A 3 -4.69 -22.40 12.92
CA GLY A 3 -3.75 -22.45 14.03
C GLY A 3 -2.47 -21.65 13.71
N PHE A 4 -1.89 -20.95 14.70
CA PHE A 4 -0.73 -20.10 14.45
C PHE A 4 0.49 -20.86 13.91
N HIS A 5 0.74 -22.09 14.33
CA HIS A 5 1.86 -22.88 13.81
C HIS A 5 1.70 -23.22 12.32
N GLU A 6 0.50 -23.62 11.92
CA GLU A 6 0.15 -23.89 10.51
C GLU A 6 0.28 -22.61 9.69
N PHE A 7 -0.31 -21.51 10.18
CA PHE A 7 -0.23 -20.20 9.55
C PHE A 7 1.22 -19.73 9.36
N ILE A 8 2.08 -19.81 10.38
CA ILE A 8 3.49 -19.39 10.28
C ILE A 8 4.21 -20.19 9.19
N SER A 9 3.99 -21.49 9.13
CA SER A 9 4.62 -22.34 8.12
C SER A 9 4.19 -21.94 6.71
N GLU A 10 2.87 -21.78 6.49
CA GLU A 10 2.30 -21.42 5.20
C GLU A 10 2.70 -19.99 4.79
N PHE A 11 2.66 -19.05 5.72
CA PHE A 11 3.10 -17.67 5.52
C PHE A 11 4.55 -17.58 5.07
N ASN A 12 5.46 -18.30 5.75
CA ASN A 12 6.88 -18.27 5.41
C ASN A 12 7.16 -18.92 4.04
N ASP A 13 6.46 -20.00 3.68
CA ASP A 13 6.56 -20.59 2.34
C ASP A 13 6.10 -19.60 1.27
N ALA A 14 4.92 -18.99 1.44
CA ALA A 14 4.38 -17.97 0.53
C ALA A 14 5.32 -16.76 0.38
N LEU A 15 5.86 -16.25 1.50
CA LEU A 15 6.82 -15.14 1.50
C LEU A 15 8.12 -15.49 0.76
N SER A 16 8.63 -16.70 0.94
CA SER A 16 9.85 -17.16 0.26
C SER A 16 9.69 -17.30 -1.26
N ARG A 17 8.45 -17.53 -1.72
CA ARG A 17 8.07 -17.64 -3.13
C ARG A 17 7.65 -16.30 -3.75
N CYS A 18 7.73 -15.21 -2.99
CA CYS A 18 7.26 -13.88 -3.37
C CYS A 18 5.79 -13.88 -3.83
N GLU A 19 4.94 -14.65 -3.15
CA GLU A 19 3.52 -14.70 -3.45
C GLU A 19 2.78 -13.53 -2.81
N SER A 20 1.70 -13.09 -3.47
CA SER A 20 0.79 -12.13 -2.87
C SER A 20 -0.09 -12.83 -1.86
N MET A 21 -0.33 -12.20 -0.71
CA MET A 21 -1.04 -12.76 0.43
C MET A 21 -2.18 -11.85 0.86
N ALA A 22 -3.29 -12.45 1.27
CA ALA A 22 -4.41 -11.79 1.90
C ALA A 22 -4.78 -12.52 3.20
N ILE A 23 -4.86 -11.77 4.29
CA ILE A 23 -5.17 -12.25 5.63
C ILE A 23 -6.36 -11.45 6.15
N PHE A 24 -7.39 -12.14 6.62
CA PHE A 24 -8.48 -11.53 7.38
C PHE A 24 -8.31 -11.94 8.84
N ALA A 25 -8.15 -10.96 9.71
CA ALA A 25 -7.80 -11.22 11.10
C ALA A 25 -8.34 -10.15 12.05
N ARG A 26 -8.51 -10.53 13.32
CA ARG A 26 -8.61 -9.58 14.43
C ARG A 26 -7.22 -9.29 14.94
N CYS A 27 -6.83 -8.01 14.96
CA CYS A 27 -5.51 -7.62 15.44
C CYS A 27 -5.44 -6.20 16.00
N GLU A 28 -4.37 -5.92 16.74
CA GLU A 28 -3.94 -4.57 17.12
C GLU A 28 -2.74 -4.17 16.27
N ILE A 29 -2.57 -2.86 16.05
CA ILE A 29 -1.49 -2.32 15.21
C ILE A 29 -0.78 -1.20 15.96
N VAL A 30 0.54 -1.21 15.92
CA VAL A 30 1.41 -0.11 16.34
C VAL A 30 2.40 0.16 15.21
N TYR A 31 2.50 1.41 14.78
CA TYR A 31 3.49 1.86 13.80
C TYR A 31 4.33 2.98 14.38
N SER A 32 5.64 2.90 14.13
CA SER A 32 6.65 3.89 14.47
C SER A 32 7.58 4.16 13.29
N GLY A 33 7.82 5.42 12.98
CA GLY A 33 8.63 5.83 11.83
C GLY A 33 8.58 7.34 11.58
N ARG A 34 8.12 7.75 10.40
CA ARG A 34 7.93 9.18 10.07
C ARG A 34 6.82 9.84 10.88
N ALA A 35 5.91 9.02 11.39
CA ALA A 35 4.88 9.37 12.34
C ALA A 35 4.74 8.21 13.35
N GLU A 36 3.90 8.42 14.35
CA GLU A 36 3.51 7.39 15.31
C GLU A 36 2.02 7.14 15.19
N SER A 37 1.59 5.88 15.21
CA SER A 37 0.16 5.54 15.19
C SER A 37 -0.13 4.24 15.93
N GLN A 38 -1.30 4.17 16.55
CA GLN A 38 -1.80 2.96 17.20
C GLN A 38 -3.26 2.75 16.80
N LEU A 39 -3.62 1.49 16.55
CA LEU A 39 -5.00 1.09 16.28
C LEU A 39 -5.32 -0.15 17.13
N LEU A 40 -6.29 -0.01 18.03
CA LEU A 40 -6.71 -1.05 18.99
C LEU A 40 -7.38 -2.26 18.31
N SER A 41 -7.63 -3.33 19.07
CA SER A 41 -8.19 -4.57 18.53
C SER A 41 -9.45 -4.36 17.68
N GLY A 42 -9.51 -5.09 16.57
CA GLY A 42 -10.60 -5.06 15.59
C GLY A 42 -10.26 -5.81 14.31
N ASP A 43 -11.27 -5.98 13.46
CA ASP A 43 -11.16 -6.83 12.26
C ASP A 43 -10.58 -6.05 11.07
N ARG A 44 -9.56 -6.62 10.43
CA ARG A 44 -8.80 -5.98 9.34
C ARG A 44 -8.50 -6.94 8.20
N MET A 45 -8.25 -6.34 7.05
CA MET A 45 -7.70 -7.00 5.86
C MET A 45 -6.23 -6.61 5.75
N LEU A 46 -5.33 -7.59 5.83
CA LEU A 46 -3.91 -7.40 5.66
C LEU A 46 -3.51 -7.98 4.31
N LEU A 47 -2.90 -7.16 3.47
CA LEU A 47 -2.42 -7.55 2.15
C LEU A 47 -0.90 -7.43 2.13
N ILE A 48 -0.23 -8.44 1.62
CA ILE A 48 1.21 -8.41 1.34
C ILE A 48 1.37 -8.69 -0.15
N LYS A 49 2.08 -7.83 -0.86
CA LYS A 49 2.32 -8.00 -2.30
C LYS A 49 3.62 -8.78 -2.55
N SER A 50 3.81 -9.19 -3.81
CA SER A 50 5.03 -9.91 -4.24
C SER A 50 6.32 -9.10 -4.08
N ASP A 51 6.24 -7.76 -4.07
CA ASP A 51 7.34 -6.84 -3.76
C ASP A 51 7.55 -6.62 -2.24
N LYS A 52 6.86 -7.41 -1.41
CA LYS A 52 6.88 -7.34 0.06
C LYS A 52 6.33 -6.04 0.66
N SER A 53 5.63 -5.20 -0.11
CA SER A 53 4.85 -4.11 0.47
C SER A 53 3.64 -4.64 1.23
N MET A 54 3.28 -3.97 2.33
CA MET A 54 2.12 -4.31 3.16
C MET A 54 1.07 -3.21 3.12
N LEU A 55 -0.20 -3.60 3.03
CA LEU A 55 -1.34 -2.71 3.17
C LEU A 55 -2.30 -3.27 4.21
N ILE A 56 -2.80 -2.42 5.10
CA ILE A 56 -3.80 -2.81 6.10
C ILE A 56 -5.03 -1.95 5.94
N HIS A 57 -6.19 -2.59 5.82
CA HIS A 57 -7.48 -1.93 5.64
C HIS A 57 -8.43 -2.28 6.78
N GLN A 58 -9.23 -1.29 7.17
CA GLN A 58 -10.47 -1.50 7.90
C GLN A 58 -11.59 -1.93 6.93
N PRO A 59 -12.75 -2.39 7.42
CA PRO A 59 -13.87 -2.83 6.58
C PRO A 59 -14.45 -1.76 5.64
N THR A 60 -14.15 -0.49 5.89
CA THR A 60 -14.66 0.65 5.13
C THR A 60 -13.54 1.61 4.77
N GLY A 61 -13.72 2.34 3.67
CA GLY A 61 -12.73 3.28 3.14
C GLY A 61 -11.90 2.67 2.01
N SER A 62 -11.46 3.53 1.09
CA SER A 62 -10.67 3.10 -0.07
C SER A 62 -9.17 3.02 0.22
N ALA A 63 -8.66 3.87 1.10
CA ALA A 63 -7.26 3.93 1.46
C ALA A 63 -6.91 2.94 2.59
N PRO A 64 -5.68 2.40 2.61
CA PRO A 64 -5.19 1.65 3.76
C PRO A 64 -5.07 2.57 4.99
N VAL A 65 -5.30 2.02 6.18
CA VAL A 65 -5.13 2.73 7.45
C VAL A 65 -3.66 2.72 7.93
N ASN A 66 -2.90 1.70 7.55
CA ASN A 66 -1.44 1.62 7.71
C ASN A 66 -0.84 0.85 6.53
N TRP A 67 0.41 1.16 6.19
CA TRP A 67 1.13 0.46 5.13
C TRP A 67 2.64 0.48 5.39
N MET A 68 3.33 -0.47 4.76
CA MET A 68 4.79 -0.51 4.68
C MET A 68 5.20 -0.57 3.21
N LYS A 69 6.31 0.09 2.88
CA LYS A 69 6.86 0.08 1.51
C LYS A 69 7.37 -1.31 1.10
N GLU A 70 7.67 -1.43 -0.19
CA GLU A 70 8.39 -2.54 -0.79
C GLU A 70 9.67 -2.91 -0.03
N ASP A 71 10.13 -4.15 -0.24
CA ASP A 71 11.35 -4.71 0.36
C ASP A 71 11.38 -4.66 1.91
N SER A 72 10.20 -4.71 2.54
CA SER A 72 10.10 -4.84 4.00
C SER A 72 10.40 -6.28 4.45
N ASP A 73 11.01 -6.40 5.64
CA ASP A 73 11.27 -7.67 6.31
C ASP A 73 10.12 -8.06 7.23
N TYR A 74 9.83 -9.36 7.33
CA TYR A 74 8.72 -9.92 8.10
C TYR A 74 9.25 -10.95 9.09
N ALA A 75 8.76 -10.90 10.32
CA ALA A 75 9.01 -11.90 11.35
C ALA A 75 7.73 -12.22 12.12
N LEU A 76 7.54 -13.50 12.45
CA LEU A 76 6.37 -14.01 13.15
C LEU A 76 6.80 -14.77 14.40
N ASP A 77 6.24 -14.40 15.55
CA ASP A 77 6.50 -15.06 16.83
C ASP A 77 5.19 -15.26 17.60
N ILE A 78 5.01 -16.44 18.19
CA ILE A 78 3.86 -16.69 19.06
C ILE A 78 4.15 -16.10 20.43
N GLU A 79 3.29 -15.20 20.89
CA GLU A 79 3.38 -14.53 22.19
C GLU A 79 2.10 -14.78 23.00
N GLY A 80 2.18 -15.78 23.88
CA GLY A 80 1.03 -16.24 24.66
C GLY A 80 -0.07 -16.78 23.74
N ASP A 81 -1.24 -16.16 23.81
CA ASP A 81 -2.44 -16.53 23.03
C ASP A 81 -2.57 -15.72 21.73
N SER A 82 -1.53 -14.98 21.34
CA SER A 82 -1.52 -14.13 20.14
C SER A 82 -0.30 -14.39 19.26
N LEU A 83 -0.39 -14.00 18.01
CA LEU A 83 0.70 -14.04 17.05
C LEU A 83 1.22 -12.63 16.78
N MET A 84 2.49 -12.38 17.07
CA MET A 84 3.14 -11.11 16.80
C MET A 84 3.74 -11.13 15.39
N LEU A 85 3.20 -10.29 14.50
CA LEU A 85 3.74 -10.04 13.18
C LEU A 85 4.51 -8.71 13.18
N ARG A 86 5.82 -8.79 13.00
CA ARG A 86 6.72 -7.64 12.94
C ARG A 86 7.12 -7.38 11.49
N VAL A 87 6.84 -6.17 11.01
CA VAL A 87 7.24 -5.70 9.69
C VAL A 87 8.22 -4.55 9.84
N ARG A 88 9.33 -4.58 9.10
CA ARG A 88 10.44 -3.63 9.26
C ARG A 88 10.92 -3.14 7.91
N ASN A 89 11.10 -1.83 7.77
CA ASN A 89 11.79 -1.22 6.65
C ASN A 89 12.98 -0.42 7.19
N LEU A 90 14.13 -1.08 7.32
CA LEU A 90 15.33 -0.51 7.93
C LEU A 90 15.87 0.73 7.20
N PRO A 91 15.91 0.78 5.85
CA PRO A 91 16.34 1.98 5.13
C PRO A 91 15.52 3.22 5.48
N LEU A 92 14.20 3.05 5.67
CA LEU A 92 13.29 4.13 6.03
C LEU A 92 13.15 4.32 7.55
N LYS A 93 13.73 3.43 8.36
CA LYS A 93 13.57 3.37 9.82
C LYS A 93 12.09 3.31 10.23
N GLU A 94 11.32 2.49 9.53
CA GLU A 94 9.90 2.27 9.80
C GLU A 94 9.68 0.87 10.40
N TYR A 95 8.81 0.82 11.41
CA TYR A 95 8.53 -0.34 12.24
C TYR A 95 7.01 -0.47 12.37
N LEU A 96 6.48 -1.66 12.08
CA LEU A 96 5.06 -1.97 12.19
C LEU A 96 4.90 -3.28 12.95
N ASP A 97 4.23 -3.22 14.09
CA ASP A 97 3.93 -4.36 14.95
C ASP A 97 2.43 -4.64 14.92
N ILE A 98 2.09 -5.88 14.62
CA ILE A 98 0.71 -6.33 14.47
C ILE A 98 0.50 -7.51 15.40
N LYS A 99 -0.26 -7.32 16.46
CA LYS A 99 -0.64 -8.38 17.38
C LYS A 99 -1.92 -9.03 16.88
N ILE A 100 -1.81 -10.21 16.30
CA ILE A 100 -2.92 -10.98 15.74
C ILE A 100 -3.53 -11.86 16.83
N GLU A 101 -4.80 -11.61 17.12
CA GLU A 101 -5.58 -12.34 18.13
C GLU A 101 -6.30 -13.53 17.50
N GLU A 102 -6.83 -13.36 16.30
CA GLU A 102 -7.59 -14.39 15.58
C GLU A 102 -7.37 -14.28 14.07
N ILE A 103 -7.17 -15.42 13.41
CA ILE A 103 -7.05 -15.52 11.94
C ILE A 103 -8.32 -16.18 11.40
N TYR A 104 -9.10 -15.38 10.66
CA TYR A 104 -10.34 -15.83 10.03
C TYR A 104 -10.06 -16.62 8.75
N SER A 105 -9.14 -16.10 7.93
CA SER A 105 -8.72 -16.76 6.68
C SER A 105 -7.36 -16.25 6.22
N PHE A 106 -6.64 -17.12 5.52
CA PHE A 106 -5.40 -16.82 4.83
C PHE A 106 -5.46 -17.38 3.41
N SER A 107 -5.04 -16.60 2.43
CA SER A 107 -4.92 -17.03 1.04
C SER A 107 -3.69 -16.40 0.43
N HIS A 108 -2.95 -17.17 -0.36
CA HIS A 108 -1.78 -16.68 -1.07
C HIS A 108 -1.77 -17.21 -2.51
N GLN A 109 -1.16 -16.44 -3.42
CA GLN A 109 -1.02 -16.84 -4.80
C GLN A 109 0.12 -16.09 -5.49
N LYS A 110 0.83 -16.77 -6.39
CA LYS A 110 1.73 -16.11 -7.32
C LYS A 110 0.92 -15.38 -8.40
N LEU A 111 0.99 -14.06 -8.38
CA LEU A 111 0.35 -13.20 -9.37
C LEU A 111 1.38 -12.73 -10.40
N GLU A 112 0.99 -12.74 -11.67
CA GLU A 112 1.81 -12.25 -12.78
C GLU A 112 1.02 -11.17 -13.52
N ASP A 113 1.60 -9.98 -13.62
CA ASP A 113 1.04 -8.89 -14.40
C ASP A 113 2.17 -8.12 -15.09
N GLY A 114 2.04 -7.95 -16.39
CA GLY A 114 2.97 -7.19 -17.24
C GLY A 114 2.31 -5.98 -17.89
N GLN A 115 1.04 -5.71 -17.57
CA GLN A 115 0.31 -4.59 -18.13
C GLN A 115 0.53 -3.33 -17.31
N LYS A 116 0.38 -2.18 -17.98
CA LYS A 116 0.35 -0.88 -17.32
C LYS A 116 -1.06 -0.34 -17.40
N ILE A 117 -1.52 0.29 -16.33
CA ILE A 117 -2.76 1.05 -16.36
C ILE A 117 -2.63 2.17 -17.40
N ILE A 118 -3.64 2.28 -18.28
CA ILE A 118 -3.76 3.38 -19.22
C ILE A 118 -4.77 4.35 -18.60
N ILE A 119 -4.28 5.49 -18.14
CA ILE A 119 -5.12 6.57 -17.61
C ILE A 119 -5.41 7.51 -18.79
N THR A 120 -6.67 7.84 -18.99
CA THR A 120 -7.13 8.82 -19.99
C THR A 120 -8.04 9.84 -19.32
N GLY A 121 -8.11 11.05 -19.88
CA GLY A 121 -8.83 12.16 -19.27
C GLY A 121 -8.11 12.72 -18.03
N SER A 122 -6.79 12.51 -17.95
CA SER A 122 -5.94 13.12 -16.95
C SER A 122 -5.78 14.63 -17.20
N GLU A 123 -5.33 15.35 -16.18
CA GLU A 123 -4.95 16.77 -16.32
C GLU A 123 -3.89 16.97 -17.40
N ARG A 124 -2.98 16.00 -17.54
CA ARG A 124 -2.03 15.95 -18.63
C ARG A 124 -2.71 15.90 -20.00
N ASP A 125 -3.73 15.07 -20.17
CA ASP A 125 -4.47 14.97 -21.44
C ASP A 125 -5.22 16.29 -21.74
N MET A 126 -5.75 16.96 -20.70
CA MET A 126 -6.36 18.29 -20.87
C MET A 126 -5.34 19.37 -21.25
N SER A 127 -4.17 19.38 -20.60
CA SER A 127 -3.06 20.27 -20.93
C SER A 127 -2.61 20.08 -22.38
N ASP A 128 -2.44 18.82 -22.81
CA ASP A 128 -2.09 18.47 -24.18
C ASP A 128 -3.16 18.94 -25.17
N MET A 129 -4.45 18.76 -24.85
CA MET A 129 -5.55 19.23 -25.69
C MET A 129 -5.59 20.76 -25.83
N ILE A 130 -5.29 21.52 -24.77
CA ILE A 130 -5.22 22.99 -24.80
C ILE A 130 -4.03 23.46 -25.64
N LEU A 131 -2.88 22.79 -25.54
CA LEU A 131 -1.70 23.10 -26.36
C LEU A 131 -1.94 22.83 -27.85
N GLU A 132 -2.61 21.72 -28.18
CA GLU A 132 -2.93 21.36 -29.56
C GLU A 132 -4.04 22.24 -30.16
N ASN A 133 -5.00 22.66 -29.33
CA ASN A 133 -6.13 23.49 -29.76
C ASN A 133 -6.34 24.70 -28.82
N PRO A 134 -5.45 25.72 -28.87
CA PRO A 134 -5.51 26.89 -27.98
C PRO A 134 -6.85 27.65 -28.03
N GLU A 135 -7.54 27.61 -29.16
CA GLU A 135 -8.84 28.27 -29.35
C GLU A 135 -9.97 27.65 -28.50
N LEU A 136 -9.75 26.48 -27.89
CA LEU A 136 -10.68 25.91 -26.90
C LEU A 136 -10.84 26.80 -25.66
N ILE A 137 -9.81 27.59 -25.32
CA ILE A 137 -9.87 28.55 -24.23
C ILE A 137 -10.51 29.86 -24.72
N GLU A 138 -9.86 30.52 -25.68
CA GLU A 138 -10.40 31.70 -26.36
C GLU A 138 -9.66 31.98 -27.68
N LYS A 139 -10.29 32.76 -28.55
CA LYS A 139 -9.68 33.16 -29.82
C LYS A 139 -8.44 34.02 -29.57
N GLY A 140 -7.30 33.56 -30.09
CA GLY A 140 -6.02 34.26 -29.98
C GLY A 140 -5.20 33.90 -28.74
N PHE A 141 -5.66 32.96 -27.92
CA PHE A 141 -4.86 32.36 -26.85
C PHE A 141 -3.61 31.68 -27.42
N LYS A 142 -2.47 31.87 -26.76
CA LYS A 142 -1.17 31.32 -27.17
C LYS A 142 -0.46 30.73 -25.95
N PRO A 143 -0.62 29.43 -25.67
CA PRO A 143 0.11 28.79 -24.59
C PRO A 143 1.60 28.86 -24.92
N LEU A 144 2.40 29.26 -23.94
CA LEU A 144 3.85 29.44 -24.11
C LEU A 144 4.61 28.19 -23.72
N SER A 145 4.11 27.47 -22.71
CA SER A 145 4.81 26.36 -22.09
C SER A 145 3.90 25.62 -21.11
N ARG A 146 4.39 24.50 -20.62
CA ARG A 146 3.68 23.56 -19.76
C ARG A 146 4.49 23.34 -18.48
N GLU A 147 3.80 23.16 -17.36
CA GLU A 147 4.42 22.90 -16.04
C GLU A 147 5.50 23.94 -15.72
N GLU A 148 5.19 25.21 -15.96
CA GLU A 148 6.15 26.30 -15.82
C GLU A 148 6.54 26.54 -14.37
N HIS A 149 7.84 26.54 -14.13
CA HIS A 149 8.39 26.72 -12.80
C HIS A 149 8.36 28.19 -12.38
N THR A 150 7.74 28.47 -11.25
CA THR A 150 7.73 29.78 -10.61
C THR A 150 8.42 29.73 -9.24
N LYS A 151 8.56 30.90 -8.61
CA LYS A 151 9.09 31.00 -7.24
C LYS A 151 8.23 30.26 -6.18
N TYR A 152 6.98 29.96 -6.49
CA TYR A 152 5.99 29.46 -5.52
C TYR A 152 5.35 28.13 -5.93
N GLY A 153 5.82 27.49 -7.00
CA GLY A 153 5.24 26.25 -7.51
C GLY A 153 5.24 26.21 -9.04
N PHE A 154 4.28 25.49 -9.61
CA PHE A 154 4.19 25.21 -11.04
C PHE A 154 2.87 25.73 -11.60
N ILE A 155 2.85 26.12 -12.87
CA ILE A 155 1.66 26.52 -13.63
C ILE A 155 1.46 25.51 -14.76
N ASP A 156 0.27 24.92 -14.89
CA ASP A 156 0.06 23.77 -15.77
C ASP A 156 0.11 24.12 -17.28
N VAL A 157 -0.49 25.25 -17.70
CA VAL A 157 -0.52 25.78 -19.09
C VAL A 157 -0.48 27.31 -19.10
#